data_AF-A0A067NLK1-F1
#
_entry.id   AF-A0A067NLK1-F1
#
_cell.length_a   1.000
_cell.length_b   1.000
_cell.length_c   1.000
_cell.angle_alpha   90.00
_cell.angle_beta   90.00
_cell.angle_gamma   90.00
#
_symmetry.space_group_name_H-M   'P 1'
#
loop_
_entity.id
_entity.type
_entity.pdbx_description
1 polymer ?
#
loop_
_entity_poly.entity_id
_entity_poly.type
_entity_poly.pdbx_seq_one_letter_code
_entity_poly.pdbx_strand_id
1 'polypeptide(L)'
;MANAEIIDLIHRLYTKCREQERTIASAPFENSPREYVNQLSPPPGVMHCNRKTVTLFEDESFVSQLLLPLQTLTWKVDLYTYVTGALPNDPDFEGNGGSVMIVMVHSGLMSFTIAPGGGSLHRINAPTSVEPQVQLPPSGSGIQNGEYWNYSIAYQELMHLYNNGGNSTIEFNALYKEDFSRLRHKQSGIVTSNGVEFGSSFTEPSSIPRYNLSGVSVFRTTNPSAFPLTFSFDAYAFLDLSWLKLECLKTKQITVDLAI
;
A
#
# COMPACT_ATOMS: atom_id res chain seq x y z
N MET A 1 9.31 21.79 -36.66
CA MET A 1 8.81 20.51 -37.20
C MET A 1 8.54 19.46 -36.12
N ALA A 2 9.36 19.35 -35.05
CA ALA A 2 9.14 18.38 -33.96
C ALA A 2 7.76 18.44 -33.24
N ASN A 3 7.12 19.60 -33.13
CA ASN A 3 5.85 19.73 -32.40
C ASN A 3 4.65 19.05 -33.09
N ALA A 4 4.60 19.01 -34.42
CA ALA A 4 3.46 18.42 -35.12
C ALA A 4 3.44 16.89 -34.99
N GLU A 5 4.60 16.26 -35.05
CA GLU A 5 4.74 14.81 -34.90
C GLU A 5 4.44 14.36 -33.46
N ILE A 6 4.85 15.15 -32.46
CA ILE A 6 4.52 14.89 -31.05
C ILE A 6 3.01 15.00 -30.80
N ILE A 7 2.36 16.04 -31.32
CA ILE A 7 0.91 16.23 -31.18
C ILE A 7 0.14 15.09 -31.84
N ASP A 8 0.56 14.68 -33.05
CA ASP A 8 -0.09 13.58 -33.76
C ASP A 8 0.13 12.23 -33.05
N LEU A 9 1.32 11.98 -32.50
CA LEU A 9 1.59 10.82 -31.67
C LEU A 9 0.72 10.80 -30.39
N ILE A 10 0.59 11.94 -29.71
CA ILE A 10 -0.30 12.12 -28.55
C ILE A 10 -1.75 11.78 -28.92
N HIS A 11 -2.24 12.27 -30.05
CA HIS A 11 -3.59 11.99 -30.54
C HIS A 11 -3.81 10.50 -30.86
N ARG A 12 -2.83 9.86 -31.51
CA ARG A 12 -2.88 8.42 -31.81
C ARG A 12 -2.89 7.57 -30.53
N LEU A 13 -2.10 7.95 -29.53
CA LEU A 13 -2.08 7.30 -28.22
C LEU A 13 -3.44 7.45 -27.52
N TYR A 14 -3.97 8.67 -27.45
CA TYR A 14 -5.27 8.96 -26.83
C TYR A 14 -6.43 8.17 -27.44
N THR A 15 -6.44 8.04 -28.77
CA THR A 15 -7.50 7.31 -29.49
C THR A 15 -7.44 5.82 -29.17
N LYS A 16 -6.25 5.22 -29.18
CA LYS A 16 -6.07 3.80 -28.85
C LYS A 16 -6.51 3.47 -27.43
N CYS A 17 -6.30 4.36 -26.47
CA CYS A 17 -6.68 4.05 -25.10
C CYS A 17 -8.19 4.12 -24.84
N ARG A 18 -8.91 5.04 -25.50
CA ARG A 18 -10.38 5.05 -25.47
C ARG A 18 -11.02 3.79 -26.07
N GLU A 19 -10.41 3.21 -27.11
CA GLU A 19 -10.91 1.98 -27.72
C GLU A 19 -10.70 0.76 -26.81
N GLN A 20 -9.56 0.67 -26.13
CA GLN A 20 -9.27 -0.42 -25.20
C GLN A 20 -10.10 -0.37 -23.91
N GLU A 21 -10.35 0.83 -23.35
CA GLU A 21 -11.22 1.01 -22.17
C GLU A 21 -12.61 0.40 -22.35
N ARG A 22 -13.16 0.47 -23.56
CA ARG A 22 -14.48 -0.11 -23.90
C ARG A 22 -14.48 -1.64 -23.94
N THR A 23 -13.34 -2.26 -24.17
CA THR A 23 -13.22 -3.72 -24.36
C THR A 23 -13.00 -4.45 -23.03
N ILE A 24 -12.46 -3.77 -22.02
CA ILE A 24 -11.99 -4.37 -20.76
C ILE A 24 -13.09 -4.45 -19.68
N ALA A 25 -14.23 -3.78 -19.88
CA ALA A 25 -15.37 -3.84 -18.97
C ALA A 25 -16.04 -5.24 -18.88
N SER A 26 -15.58 -6.25 -19.62
CA SER A 26 -16.26 -7.55 -19.77
C SER A 26 -15.45 -8.80 -19.42
N ALA A 27 -14.18 -8.69 -18.99
CA ALA A 27 -13.34 -9.87 -18.70
C ALA A 27 -13.53 -10.38 -17.25
N PRO A 28 -13.88 -11.66 -17.04
CA PRO A 28 -14.01 -12.24 -15.70
C PRO A 28 -12.64 -12.49 -15.06
N PHE A 29 -12.50 -12.16 -13.77
CA PHE A 29 -11.36 -12.53 -12.94
C PHE A 29 -11.40 -14.03 -12.63
N GLU A 30 -10.34 -14.78 -12.95
CA GLU A 30 -10.24 -16.22 -12.61
C GLU A 30 -10.07 -16.47 -11.10
N ASN A 31 -10.85 -17.42 -10.61
CA ASN A 31 -10.98 -17.84 -9.21
C ASN A 31 -9.94 -18.92 -8.85
N SER A 32 -8.71 -18.52 -8.53
CA SER A 32 -7.90 -19.37 -7.64
C SER A 32 -8.42 -19.22 -6.20
N PRO A 33 -8.44 -20.28 -5.36
CA PRO A 33 -8.83 -20.14 -3.96
C PRO A 33 -7.88 -19.15 -3.27
N ARG A 34 -8.43 -18.02 -2.82
CA ARG A 34 -7.68 -16.97 -2.11
C ARG A 34 -7.92 -17.16 -0.62
N GLU A 35 -6.89 -17.50 0.14
CA GLU A 35 -6.98 -17.38 1.60
C GLU A 35 -7.03 -15.89 1.94
N TYR A 36 -8.01 -15.50 2.74
CA TYR A 36 -8.10 -14.16 3.32
C TYR A 36 -8.43 -14.30 4.79
N VAL A 37 -7.54 -13.79 5.64
CA VAL A 37 -7.71 -13.76 7.09
C VAL A 37 -7.34 -12.36 7.56
N ASN A 38 -8.25 -11.71 8.29
CA ASN A 38 -7.97 -10.46 8.97
C ASN A 38 -8.41 -10.56 10.43
N GLN A 39 -7.45 -10.83 11.31
CA GLN A 39 -7.58 -10.90 12.75
C GLN A 39 -6.69 -9.83 13.40
N LEU A 40 -6.75 -8.61 12.87
CA LEU A 40 -6.03 -7.45 13.42
C LEU A 40 -6.87 -6.71 14.48
N SER A 41 -8.19 -6.90 14.53
CA SER A 41 -9.00 -6.30 15.59
C SER A 41 -8.98 -7.15 16.86
N PRO A 42 -8.54 -6.61 18.01
CA PRO A 42 -8.56 -7.33 19.28
C PRO A 42 -9.98 -7.51 19.80
N PRO A 43 -10.22 -8.43 20.76
CA PRO A 43 -11.53 -8.63 21.34
C PRO A 43 -12.02 -7.39 22.10
N PRO A 44 -13.35 -7.23 22.31
CA PRO A 44 -13.89 -6.13 23.09
C PRO A 44 -13.29 -6.07 24.51
N GLY A 45 -13.07 -4.85 25.01
CA GLY A 45 -12.53 -4.60 26.35
C GLY A 45 -11.00 -4.46 26.40
N VAL A 46 -10.31 -4.65 25.28
CA VAL A 46 -8.90 -4.27 25.13
C VAL A 46 -8.77 -2.75 25.06
N MET A 47 -7.74 -2.23 25.73
CA MET A 47 -7.41 -0.82 25.81
C MET A 47 -6.26 -0.48 24.88
N HIS A 48 -6.10 0.83 24.63
CA HIS A 48 -4.99 1.37 23.85
C HIS A 48 -4.77 0.70 22.49
N CYS A 49 -5.88 0.33 21.85
CA CYS A 49 -5.93 -0.06 20.44
C CYS A 49 -6.90 0.83 19.66
N ASN A 50 -6.56 1.18 18.43
CA ASN A 50 -7.43 1.96 17.55
C ASN A 50 -7.41 1.38 16.14
N ARG A 51 -8.56 1.48 15.45
CA ARG A 51 -8.69 1.15 14.03
C ARG A 51 -9.27 2.34 13.29
N LYS A 52 -8.62 2.74 12.19
CA LYS A 52 -9.08 3.82 11.30
C LYS A 52 -8.90 3.42 9.86
N THR A 53 -9.95 3.54 9.06
CA THR A 53 -9.88 3.38 7.60
C THR A 53 -9.76 4.74 6.97
N VAL A 54 -8.81 4.91 6.05
CA VAL A 54 -8.60 6.15 5.29
C VAL A 54 -8.56 5.84 3.80
N THR A 55 -9.39 6.54 3.02
CA THR A 55 -9.25 6.58 1.56
C THR A 55 -8.27 7.70 1.20
N LEU A 56 -7.09 7.34 0.71
CA LEU A 56 -6.04 8.30 0.32
C LEU A 56 -6.37 8.93 -1.04
N PHE A 57 -6.77 8.07 -1.97
CA PHE A 57 -7.15 8.43 -3.33
C PHE A 57 -8.41 7.66 -3.71
N GLU A 58 -9.39 8.34 -4.30
CA GLU A 58 -10.65 7.76 -4.75
C GLU A 58 -10.81 8.04 -6.24
N ASP A 59 -10.62 7.01 -7.05
CA ASP A 59 -10.66 7.09 -8.52
C ASP A 59 -9.81 8.25 -9.09
N GLU A 60 -8.67 8.50 -8.46
CA GLU A 60 -7.84 9.67 -8.73
C GLU A 60 -7.07 9.46 -10.03
N SER A 61 -7.19 10.42 -10.96
CA SER A 61 -6.47 10.39 -12.24
C SER A 61 -5.06 10.97 -12.11
N PHE A 62 -4.06 10.21 -12.55
CA PHE A 62 -2.66 10.60 -12.64
C PHE A 62 -2.36 11.00 -14.07
N VAL A 63 -2.05 12.27 -14.26
CA VAL A 63 -1.82 12.88 -15.57
C VAL A 63 -0.40 13.41 -15.62
N SER A 64 0.33 13.07 -16.68
CA SER A 64 1.69 13.56 -16.92
C SER A 64 1.73 15.06 -17.21
N GLN A 65 2.95 15.61 -17.22
CA GLN A 65 3.20 17.00 -17.62
C GLN A 65 2.74 17.32 -19.06
N LEU A 66 2.65 16.31 -19.93
CA LEU A 66 2.12 16.46 -21.30
C LEU A 66 0.59 16.26 -21.39
N LEU A 67 -0.10 16.26 -20.25
CA LEU A 67 -1.55 16.05 -20.15
C LEU A 67 -2.02 14.66 -20.64
N LEU A 68 -1.11 13.71 -20.76
CA LEU A 68 -1.44 12.31 -21.05
C LEU A 68 -1.83 11.60 -19.76
N PRO A 69 -2.98 10.89 -19.72
CA PRO A 69 -3.35 10.05 -18.60
C PRO A 69 -2.36 8.89 -18.49
N LEU A 70 -1.92 8.60 -17.27
CA LEU A 70 -0.99 7.52 -16.95
C LEU A 70 -1.71 6.39 -16.21
N GLN A 71 -2.48 6.76 -15.18
CA GLN A 71 -3.09 5.83 -14.25
C GLN A 71 -4.36 6.43 -13.64
N THR A 72 -5.31 5.58 -13.26
CA THR A 72 -6.33 5.88 -12.25
C THR A 72 -6.07 5.03 -11.01
N LEU A 73 -6.17 5.62 -9.82
CA LEU A 73 -5.85 4.97 -8.55
C LEU A 73 -6.97 5.18 -7.52
N THR A 74 -7.47 4.08 -7.00
CA THR A 74 -8.15 4.02 -5.70
C THR A 74 -7.22 3.35 -4.70
N TRP A 75 -6.87 4.04 -3.62
CA TRP A 75 -6.01 3.51 -2.57
C TRP A 75 -6.60 3.81 -1.19
N LYS A 76 -6.84 2.74 -0.44
CA LYS A 76 -7.35 2.74 0.93
C LYS A 76 -6.34 2.10 1.86
N VAL A 77 -6.34 2.55 3.11
CA VAL A 77 -5.51 2.00 4.17
C VAL A 77 -6.38 1.76 5.41
N ASP A 78 -6.38 0.53 5.88
CA ASP A 78 -6.86 0.20 7.23
C ASP A 78 -5.66 0.27 8.18
N LEU A 79 -5.73 1.22 9.11
CA LEU A 79 -4.70 1.50 10.11
C LEU A 79 -5.12 0.84 11.43
N TYR A 80 -4.21 0.07 12.00
CA TYR A 80 -4.37 -0.53 13.33
C TYR A 80 -3.21 -0.06 14.20
N THR A 81 -3.52 0.59 15.31
CA THR A 81 -2.52 1.04 16.30
C THR A 81 -2.72 0.25 17.58
N TYR A 82 -1.63 -0.24 18.18
CA TYR A 82 -1.64 -0.98 19.44
C TYR A 82 -0.55 -0.47 20.38
N VAL A 83 -0.86 -0.29 21.65
CA VAL A 83 0.14 -0.16 22.71
C VAL A 83 0.27 -1.51 23.41
N THR A 84 1.49 -2.04 23.49
CA THR A 84 1.80 -3.37 24.05
C THR A 84 2.95 -3.27 25.06
N GLY A 85 3.00 -4.20 26.01
CA GLY A 85 4.13 -4.35 26.96
C GLY A 85 4.04 -3.46 28.20
N ALA A 86 3.92 -2.13 28.02
CA ALA A 86 3.80 -1.13 29.08
C ALA A 86 2.64 -0.15 28.81
N LEU A 87 2.13 0.53 29.84
CA LEU A 87 1.11 1.57 29.66
C LEU A 87 1.73 2.83 29.03
N PRO A 88 1.04 3.55 28.13
CA PRO A 88 1.64 4.66 27.37
C PRO A 88 2.06 5.87 28.24
N ASN A 89 1.61 5.93 29.48
CA ASN A 89 1.97 6.95 30.47
C ASN A 89 3.07 6.49 31.46
N ASP A 90 3.60 5.28 31.30
CA ASP A 90 4.70 4.77 32.12
C ASP A 90 5.99 5.58 31.83
N PRO A 91 6.62 6.19 32.84
CA PRO A 91 7.86 6.94 32.64
C PRO A 91 9.03 6.07 32.15
N ASP A 92 8.98 4.75 32.36
CA ASP A 92 9.96 3.77 31.86
C ASP A 92 9.32 2.84 30.81
N PHE A 93 8.44 3.40 29.96
CA PHE A 93 7.71 2.66 28.94
C PHE A 93 8.60 1.70 28.14
N GLU A 94 9.68 2.19 27.54
CA GLU A 94 10.60 1.35 26.75
C GLU A 94 11.33 0.31 27.60
N GLY A 95 11.80 0.69 28.80
CA GLY A 95 12.48 -0.23 29.72
C GLY A 95 11.61 -1.39 30.19
N ASN A 96 10.29 -1.15 30.30
CA ASN A 96 9.28 -2.15 30.63
C ASN A 96 8.79 -2.95 29.42
N GLY A 97 9.46 -2.85 28.26
CA GLY A 97 9.09 -3.57 27.03
C GLY A 97 7.93 -2.93 26.27
N GLY A 98 7.60 -1.69 26.60
CA GLY A 98 6.57 -0.90 25.95
C GLY A 98 6.88 -0.61 24.49
N SER A 99 5.88 -0.82 23.65
CA SER A 99 5.96 -0.46 22.24
C SER A 99 4.61 -0.04 21.69
N VAL A 100 4.62 0.93 20.77
CA VAL A 100 3.46 1.27 19.96
C VAL A 100 3.67 0.72 18.55
N MET A 101 2.81 -0.22 18.16
CA MET A 101 2.84 -0.84 16.84
C MET A 101 1.75 -0.27 15.95
N ILE A 102 2.10 0.03 14.70
CA ILE A 102 1.18 0.56 13.69
C ILE A 102 1.22 -0.40 12.50
N VAL A 103 0.11 -1.09 12.24
CA VAL A 103 -0.07 -1.98 11.09
C VAL A 103 -0.97 -1.28 10.08
N MET A 104 -0.49 -1.14 8.86
CA MET A 104 -1.22 -0.54 7.74
C MET A 104 -1.51 -1.61 6.71
N VAL A 105 -2.79 -1.96 6.54
CA VAL A 105 -3.25 -2.85 5.47
C VAL A 105 -3.66 -2.00 4.28
N HIS A 106 -2.93 -2.12 3.18
CA HIS A 106 -3.18 -1.39 1.94
C HIS A 106 -4.09 -2.20 1.03
N SER A 107 -5.17 -1.57 0.57
CA SER A 107 -6.09 -2.14 -0.41
C SER A 107 -6.43 -1.11 -1.47
N GLY A 108 -6.75 -1.55 -2.68
CA GLY A 108 -7.11 -0.62 -3.73
C GLY A 108 -7.22 -1.25 -5.09
N LEU A 109 -7.48 -0.41 -6.08
CA LEU A 109 -7.52 -0.77 -7.48
C LEU A 109 -6.76 0.29 -8.26
N MET A 110 -5.96 -0.14 -9.21
CA MET A 110 -5.34 0.77 -10.16
C MET A 110 -5.48 0.29 -11.59
N SER A 111 -5.55 1.24 -12.52
CA SER A 111 -5.65 0.98 -13.95
C SER A 111 -4.73 1.90 -14.74
N PHE A 112 -3.99 1.37 -15.71
CA PHE A 112 -3.07 2.17 -16.54
C PHE A 112 -3.66 2.44 -17.90
N THR A 113 -3.49 3.65 -18.42
CA THR A 113 -4.19 4.02 -19.67
C THR A 113 -3.51 3.40 -20.90
N ILE A 114 -2.17 3.33 -20.95
CA ILE A 114 -1.35 2.72 -22.02
C ILE A 114 0.09 2.56 -21.52
N ALA A 115 0.84 1.52 -21.92
CA ALA A 115 2.25 1.66 -22.32
C ALA A 115 2.92 0.32 -22.67
N PRO A 116 3.98 0.34 -23.50
CA PRO A 116 4.90 -0.80 -23.67
C PRO A 116 5.73 -1.10 -22.42
N GLY A 117 5.79 -0.19 -21.44
CA GLY A 117 6.46 -0.38 -20.16
C GLY A 117 6.22 0.79 -19.20
N GLY A 118 6.27 0.54 -17.90
CA GLY A 118 5.96 1.53 -16.87
C GLY A 118 5.73 0.90 -15.51
N GLY A 119 5.08 1.66 -14.62
CA GLY A 119 4.75 1.16 -13.30
C GLY A 119 4.12 2.19 -12.38
N SER A 120 3.88 1.74 -11.15
CA SER A 120 3.61 2.60 -10.01
C SER A 120 4.56 2.29 -8.86
N LEU A 121 4.85 3.32 -8.08
CA LEU A 121 5.56 3.22 -6.82
C LEU A 121 4.77 3.98 -5.76
N HIS A 122 4.55 3.35 -4.63
CA HIS A 122 3.84 3.89 -3.48
C HIS A 122 4.83 3.95 -2.32
N ARG A 123 5.08 5.15 -1.80
CA ARG A 123 5.96 5.35 -0.65
C ARG A 123 5.17 5.81 0.55
N ILE A 124 5.53 5.29 1.71
CA ILE A 124 4.96 5.71 2.99
C ILE A 124 6.14 6.20 3.83
N ASN A 125 6.24 7.52 3.96
CA ASN A 125 7.27 8.14 4.79
C ASN A 125 6.73 8.26 6.22
N ALA A 126 7.45 7.65 7.16
CA ALA A 126 7.19 7.73 8.58
C ALA A 126 7.90 8.94 9.21
N PRO A 127 7.36 9.52 10.29
CA PRO A 127 8.09 10.51 11.07
C PRO A 127 9.32 9.87 11.73
N THR A 128 10.34 10.68 12.07
CA THR A 128 11.63 10.19 12.59
C THR A 128 11.54 9.47 13.94
N SER A 129 10.45 9.63 14.68
CA SER A 129 10.17 8.91 15.93
C SER A 129 9.67 7.48 15.71
N VAL A 130 9.48 7.06 14.45
CA VAL A 130 8.88 5.78 14.07
C VAL A 130 9.83 5.01 13.18
N GLU A 131 10.07 3.76 13.54
CA GLU A 131 10.89 2.85 12.78
C GLU A 131 10.02 1.98 11.86
N PRO A 132 10.28 1.95 10.54
CA PRO A 132 9.63 0.99 9.65
C PRO A 132 10.24 -0.40 9.89
N GLN A 133 9.39 -1.43 9.98
CA GLN A 133 9.82 -2.79 10.31
C GLN A 133 9.65 -3.75 9.14
N VAL A 134 8.48 -3.71 8.49
CA VAL A 134 8.11 -4.71 7.49
C VAL A 134 7.30 -4.08 6.37
N GLN A 135 7.56 -4.53 5.14
CA GLN A 135 6.69 -4.36 3.98
C GLN A 135 6.43 -5.73 3.33
N LEU A 136 5.16 -6.13 3.26
CA LEU A 136 4.71 -7.35 2.58
C LEU A 136 3.80 -7.04 1.39
N PRO A 137 3.83 -7.85 0.32
CA PRO A 137 4.86 -8.86 0.04
C PRO A 137 6.22 -8.20 -0.23
N PRO A 138 7.35 -8.82 0.17
CA PRO A 138 8.66 -8.26 -0.10
C PRO A 138 9.05 -8.48 -1.57
N SER A 139 9.97 -7.66 -2.06
CA SER A 139 10.52 -7.77 -3.41
C SER A 139 11.10 -9.17 -3.65
N GLY A 140 10.73 -9.79 -4.76
CA GLY A 140 11.20 -11.13 -5.13
C GLY A 140 10.42 -12.31 -4.54
N SER A 141 9.39 -12.06 -3.73
CA SER A 141 8.55 -13.12 -3.15
C SER A 141 7.52 -13.75 -4.11
N GLY A 142 7.25 -13.09 -5.24
CA GLY A 142 6.24 -13.56 -6.19
C GLY A 142 6.68 -14.85 -6.90
N ILE A 143 5.76 -15.81 -7.01
CA ILE A 143 5.97 -17.07 -7.74
C ILE A 143 5.25 -16.98 -9.08
N GLN A 144 6.00 -17.11 -10.17
CA GLN A 144 5.42 -17.09 -11.51
C GLN A 144 4.80 -18.46 -11.85
N ASN A 145 3.54 -18.45 -12.29
CA ASN A 145 2.84 -19.60 -12.85
C ASN A 145 2.20 -19.18 -14.18
N GLY A 146 2.79 -19.61 -15.29
CA GLY A 146 2.43 -19.13 -16.62
C GLY A 146 2.59 -17.61 -16.73
N GLU A 147 1.50 -16.93 -17.05
CA GLU A 147 1.47 -15.47 -17.13
C GLU A 147 1.18 -14.79 -15.78
N TYR A 148 0.83 -15.53 -14.73
CA TYR A 148 0.47 -14.96 -13.44
C TYR A 148 1.65 -14.93 -12.47
N TRP A 149 1.73 -13.87 -11.68
CA TRP A 149 2.56 -13.76 -10.49
C TRP A 149 1.67 -13.96 -9.27
N ASN A 150 1.94 -14.99 -8.48
CA ASN A 150 1.21 -15.30 -7.26
C ASN A 150 1.99 -14.77 -6.06
N TYR A 151 1.27 -14.15 -5.14
CA TYR A 151 1.79 -13.56 -3.91
C TYR A 151 1.00 -14.09 -2.72
N SER A 152 1.70 -14.22 -1.60
CA SER A 152 1.09 -14.50 -0.30
C SER A 152 1.59 -13.45 0.69
N ILE A 153 0.66 -12.82 1.39
CA ILE A 153 0.94 -12.02 2.58
C ILE A 153 0.64 -12.91 3.78
N ALA A 154 1.60 -13.04 4.68
CA ALA A 154 1.44 -13.75 5.94
C ALA A 154 2.11 -12.93 7.05
N TYR A 155 1.35 -12.03 7.66
CA TYR A 155 1.77 -11.24 8.81
C TYR A 155 1.21 -11.83 10.09
N GLN A 156 2.06 -12.01 11.10
CA GLN A 156 1.67 -12.48 12.41
C GLN A 156 2.56 -11.85 13.49
N GLU A 157 1.96 -11.32 14.56
CA GLU A 157 2.67 -10.82 15.73
C GLU A 157 1.88 -11.14 17.00
N LEU A 158 2.56 -11.69 18.01
CA LEU A 158 1.99 -11.86 19.35
C LEU A 158 2.23 -10.59 20.17
N MET A 159 1.15 -10.00 20.70
CA MET A 159 1.19 -8.80 21.52
C MET A 159 0.60 -9.05 22.91
N HIS A 160 1.11 -8.32 23.91
CA HIS A 160 0.59 -8.31 25.27
C HIS A 160 -0.19 -7.00 25.48
N LEU A 161 -1.51 -7.06 25.28
CA LEU A 161 -2.38 -5.90 25.31
C LEU A 161 -3.07 -5.76 26.66
N TYR A 162 -3.34 -4.53 27.08
CA TYR A 162 -4.05 -4.27 28.33
C TYR A 162 -5.56 -4.43 28.19
N ASN A 163 -6.22 -4.90 29.25
CA ASN A 163 -7.68 -4.94 29.37
C ASN A 163 -8.12 -4.59 30.81
N ASN A 164 -9.42 -4.62 31.07
CA ASN A 164 -9.99 -4.39 32.41
C ASN A 164 -9.54 -3.07 33.08
N GLY A 165 -9.50 -1.98 32.31
CA GLY A 165 -9.04 -0.68 32.84
C GLY A 165 -7.52 -0.58 33.06
N GLY A 166 -6.73 -1.47 32.45
CA GLY A 166 -5.27 -1.51 32.58
C GLY A 166 -4.77 -2.43 33.70
N ASN A 167 -5.68 -3.12 34.40
CA ASN A 167 -5.35 -3.96 35.56
C ASN A 167 -4.90 -5.38 35.20
N SER A 168 -5.03 -5.79 33.94
CA SER A 168 -4.57 -7.08 33.44
C SER A 168 -4.12 -6.98 31.99
N THR A 169 -3.43 -8.02 31.53
CA THR A 169 -3.00 -8.17 30.15
C THR A 169 -3.64 -9.40 29.51
N ILE A 170 -3.77 -9.38 28.19
CA ILE A 170 -4.12 -10.54 27.37
C ILE A 170 -3.07 -10.73 26.28
N GLU A 171 -2.88 -11.99 25.89
CA GLU A 171 -2.15 -12.32 24.68
C GLU A 171 -3.08 -12.17 23.48
N PHE A 172 -2.67 -11.34 22.52
CA PHE A 172 -3.38 -11.12 21.28
C PHE A 172 -2.46 -11.45 20.10
N ASN A 173 -2.84 -12.46 19.33
CA ASN A 173 -2.14 -12.85 18.12
C ASN A 173 -2.72 -12.09 16.92
N ALA A 174 -2.12 -10.94 16.58
CA ALA A 174 -2.52 -10.19 15.40
C ALA A 174 -2.10 -10.94 14.15
N LEU A 175 -3.07 -11.27 13.29
CA LEU A 175 -2.83 -12.06 12.10
C LEU A 175 -3.49 -11.42 10.88
N TYR A 176 -2.73 -11.30 9.79
CA TYR A 176 -3.25 -10.94 8.48
C TYR A 176 -2.69 -11.87 7.41
N LYS A 177 -3.58 -12.44 6.59
CA LYS A 177 -3.22 -13.24 5.43
C LYS A 177 -4.03 -12.85 4.21
N GLU A 178 -3.36 -12.81 3.07
CA GLU A 178 -4.00 -12.60 1.77
C GLU A 178 -3.18 -13.27 0.68
N ASP A 179 -3.81 -14.18 -0.08
CA ASP A 179 -3.26 -14.70 -1.32
C ASP A 179 -3.87 -13.96 -2.52
N PHE A 180 -3.03 -13.52 -3.44
CA PHE A 180 -3.48 -12.84 -4.66
C PHE A 180 -2.57 -13.10 -5.85
N SER A 181 -3.14 -12.94 -7.04
CA SER A 181 -2.44 -13.15 -8.32
C SER A 181 -2.51 -11.90 -9.17
N ARG A 182 -1.45 -11.65 -9.93
CA ARG A 182 -1.35 -10.54 -10.88
C ARG A 182 -0.92 -11.06 -12.24
N LEU A 183 -1.68 -10.73 -13.29
CA LEU A 183 -1.32 -11.10 -14.65
C LEU A 183 -0.11 -10.27 -15.09
N ARG A 184 1.01 -10.91 -15.45
CA ARG A 184 2.23 -10.33 -16.07
C ARG A 184 2.95 -9.21 -15.31
N HIS A 185 2.50 -8.87 -14.10
CA HIS A 185 3.03 -7.75 -13.33
C HIS A 185 3.68 -8.20 -12.03
N LYS A 186 4.95 -7.82 -11.86
CA LYS A 186 5.67 -8.03 -10.62
C LYS A 186 5.32 -6.92 -9.64
N GLN A 187 4.90 -7.30 -8.44
CA GLN A 187 4.89 -6.43 -7.27
C GLN A 187 6.24 -6.48 -6.56
N SER A 188 6.68 -5.33 -6.07
CA SER A 188 7.82 -5.15 -5.18
C SER A 188 7.38 -4.52 -3.86
N GLY A 189 8.20 -4.73 -2.84
CA GLY A 189 8.02 -4.18 -1.50
C GLY A 189 9.37 -4.16 -0.77
N ILE A 190 9.76 -3.03 -0.21
CA ILE A 190 11.00 -2.86 0.56
C ILE A 190 10.75 -1.96 1.77
N VAL A 191 11.55 -2.16 2.81
CA VAL A 191 11.69 -1.24 3.93
C VAL A 191 12.84 -0.28 3.61
N THR A 192 12.64 1.02 3.87
CA THR A 192 13.66 2.06 3.73
C THR A 192 14.04 2.60 5.10
N SER A 193 15.04 3.48 5.17
CA SER A 193 15.45 4.09 6.45
C SER A 193 14.41 5.03 7.06
N ASN A 194 13.45 5.52 6.27
CA ASN A 194 12.46 6.52 6.67
C ASN A 194 11.02 6.08 6.38
N GLY A 195 10.80 4.81 6.03
CA GLY A 195 9.51 4.36 5.57
C GLY A 195 9.51 2.99 4.91
N VAL A 196 8.55 2.81 4.01
CA VAL A 196 8.46 1.65 3.13
C VAL A 196 8.11 2.09 1.71
N GLU A 197 8.48 1.27 0.75
CA GLU A 197 8.09 1.44 -0.64
C GLU A 197 7.53 0.13 -1.19
N PHE A 198 6.44 0.21 -1.93
CA PHE A 198 5.90 -0.93 -2.66
C PHE A 198 5.26 -0.47 -3.96
N GLY A 199 5.17 -1.35 -4.93
CA GLY A 199 4.69 -0.94 -6.24
C GLY A 199 4.70 -2.07 -7.23
N SER A 200 4.53 -1.72 -8.49
CA SER A 200 4.61 -2.70 -9.56
C SER A 200 5.19 -2.09 -10.82
N SER A 201 5.96 -2.90 -11.53
CA SER A 201 6.50 -2.55 -12.83
C SER A 201 6.03 -3.54 -13.88
N PHE A 202 6.00 -3.07 -15.12
CA PHE A 202 5.62 -3.84 -16.28
C PHE A 202 6.49 -3.45 -17.47
N THR A 203 6.83 -4.45 -18.29
CA THR A 203 7.83 -4.32 -19.36
C THR A 203 7.26 -4.65 -20.74
N GLU A 204 5.98 -5.01 -20.83
CA GLU A 204 5.35 -5.37 -22.08
C GLU A 204 4.03 -4.60 -22.26
N PRO A 205 3.69 -4.22 -23.52
CA PRO A 205 2.38 -3.70 -23.86
C PRO A 205 1.34 -4.81 -23.67
N SER A 206 0.80 -4.87 -22.46
CA SER A 206 -0.34 -5.72 -22.12
C SER A 206 -1.63 -4.92 -22.27
N SER A 207 -2.74 -5.63 -22.43
CA SER A 207 -4.08 -5.05 -22.23
C SER A 207 -4.10 -4.26 -20.93
N ILE A 208 -4.59 -3.00 -20.97
CA ILE A 208 -4.68 -2.05 -19.85
C ILE A 208 -4.88 -2.80 -18.52
N PRO A 209 -3.82 -2.92 -17.70
CA PRO A 209 -3.92 -3.76 -16.53
C PRO A 209 -4.69 -3.03 -15.46
N ARG A 210 -5.83 -3.61 -15.10
CA ARG A 210 -6.51 -3.34 -13.83
C ARG A 210 -5.97 -4.32 -12.80
N TYR A 211 -5.46 -3.83 -11.69
CA TYR A 211 -4.96 -4.71 -10.65
C TYR A 211 -5.20 -4.18 -9.26
N ASN A 212 -5.40 -5.13 -8.36
CA ASN A 212 -5.63 -4.84 -6.96
C ASN A 212 -4.31 -4.43 -6.31
N LEU A 213 -4.34 -3.30 -5.62
CA LEU A 213 -3.29 -2.92 -4.68
C LEU A 213 -3.55 -3.73 -3.40
N SER A 214 -2.58 -4.54 -3.00
CA SER A 214 -2.62 -5.34 -1.77
C SER A 214 -1.25 -5.26 -1.11
N GLY A 215 -1.19 -5.04 0.19
CA GLY A 215 0.07 -4.97 0.93
C GLY A 215 -0.12 -4.74 2.42
N VAL A 216 0.90 -5.06 3.21
CA VAL A 216 0.93 -4.76 4.66
C VAL A 216 2.23 -4.07 4.99
N SER A 217 2.14 -2.94 5.68
CA SER A 217 3.28 -2.21 6.21
C SER A 217 3.21 -2.16 7.72
N VAL A 218 4.32 -2.41 8.40
CA VAL A 218 4.40 -2.40 9.86
C VAL A 218 5.43 -1.39 10.30
N PHE A 219 5.04 -0.56 11.26
CA PHE A 219 5.89 0.45 11.88
C PHE A 219 5.83 0.31 13.39
N ARG A 220 6.87 0.76 14.07
CA ARG A 220 7.02 0.66 15.53
C ARG A 220 7.64 1.93 16.12
N THR A 221 7.24 2.28 17.33
CA THR A 221 7.91 3.33 18.11
C THR A 221 7.87 2.98 19.60
N THR A 222 8.90 3.40 20.34
CA THR A 222 8.95 3.31 21.80
C THR A 222 8.61 4.65 22.47
N ASN A 223 8.24 5.68 21.70
CA ASN A 223 7.91 7.00 22.22
C ASN A 223 6.41 7.33 22.06
N PRO A 224 5.53 6.94 23.01
CA PRO A 224 4.11 7.24 22.93
C PRO A 224 3.81 8.75 22.99
N SER A 225 4.71 9.57 23.56
CA SER A 225 4.53 11.03 23.61
C SER A 225 4.72 11.73 22.25
N ALA A 226 5.27 11.02 21.25
CA ALA A 226 5.40 11.55 19.90
C ALA A 226 4.07 11.63 19.14
N PHE A 227 3.00 11.05 19.68
CA PHE A 227 1.68 11.11 19.07
C PHE A 227 1.01 12.47 19.30
N PRO A 228 0.21 12.97 18.33
CA PRO A 228 -0.17 12.28 17.09
C PRO A 228 0.94 12.28 16.03
N LEU A 229 1.05 11.19 15.27
CA LEU A 229 2.06 10.99 14.23
C LEU A 229 1.50 11.37 12.86
N THR A 230 2.32 12.03 12.04
CA THR A 230 1.95 12.36 10.65
C THR A 230 2.76 11.52 9.67
N PHE A 231 2.06 10.72 8.87
CA PHE A 231 2.65 9.94 7.78
C PHE A 231 2.37 10.61 6.44
N SER A 232 3.32 10.54 5.52
CA SER A 232 3.14 10.99 4.13
C SER A 232 3.05 9.80 3.18
N PHE A 233 2.07 9.83 2.30
CA PHE A 233 1.77 8.81 1.31
C PHE A 233 2.00 9.40 -0.07
N ASP A 234 3.05 8.94 -0.73
CA ASP A 234 3.38 9.31 -2.09
C ASP A 234 2.91 8.22 -3.03
N ALA A 235 2.13 8.58 -4.04
CA ALA A 235 1.79 7.73 -5.16
C ALA A 235 2.46 8.30 -6.41
N TYR A 236 3.29 7.48 -7.04
CA TYR A 236 4.03 7.83 -8.24
C TYR A 236 3.63 6.89 -9.36
N ALA A 237 3.17 7.44 -10.48
CA ALA A 237 2.87 6.71 -11.70
C ALA A 237 3.85 7.14 -12.77
N PHE A 238 4.38 6.18 -13.53
CA PHE A 238 5.30 6.49 -14.62
C PHE A 238 5.13 5.54 -15.80
N LEU A 239 5.44 6.07 -16.98
CA LEU A 239 5.61 5.33 -18.21
C LEU A 239 7.04 5.54 -18.70
N ASP A 240 7.68 4.44 -19.08
CA ASP A 240 9.05 4.44 -19.56
C ASP A 240 9.05 4.01 -21.04
N LEU A 241 9.20 5.00 -21.91
CA LEU A 241 9.41 4.77 -23.34
C LEU A 241 10.91 4.96 -23.60
N SER A 242 11.46 4.22 -24.56
CA SER A 242 12.89 4.29 -24.91
C SER A 242 13.42 5.69 -25.24
N TRP A 243 12.54 6.65 -25.51
CA TRP A 243 12.83 8.04 -25.86
C TRP A 243 12.09 9.07 -25.00
N LEU A 244 11.25 8.67 -24.05
CA LEU A 244 10.44 9.58 -23.23
C LEU A 244 10.00 8.94 -21.91
N LYS A 245 10.26 9.64 -20.80
CA LYS A 245 9.73 9.29 -19.50
C LYS A 245 8.57 10.23 -19.15
N LEU A 246 7.41 9.66 -18.86
CA LEU A 246 6.24 10.40 -18.36
C LEU A 246 6.01 10.01 -16.92
N GLU A 247 5.74 10.98 -16.05
CA GLU A 247 5.53 10.72 -14.64
C GLU A 247 4.55 11.69 -14.00
N CYS A 248 3.94 11.24 -12.91
CA CYS A 248 3.04 12.01 -12.06
C CYS A 248 3.21 11.56 -10.61
N LEU A 249 3.35 12.51 -9.70
CA LEU A 249 3.45 12.29 -8.26
C LEU A 249 2.29 12.98 -7.55
N LYS A 250 1.62 12.27 -6.65
CA LYS A 250 0.63 12.84 -5.73
C LYS A 250 0.96 12.44 -4.31
N THR A 251 0.77 13.37 -3.39
CA THR A 251 1.05 13.18 -1.97
C THR A 251 -0.20 13.43 -1.13
N LYS A 252 -0.42 12.58 -0.12
CA LYS A 252 -1.42 12.76 0.93
C LYS A 252 -0.78 12.57 2.28
N GLN A 253 -1.21 13.34 3.27
CA GLN A 253 -0.80 13.15 4.65
C GLN A 253 -1.97 12.63 5.47
N ILE A 254 -1.66 11.77 6.44
CA ILE A 254 -2.64 11.32 7.42
C ILE A 254 -2.04 11.45 8.81
N THR A 255 -2.91 11.75 9.76
CA THR A 255 -2.59 11.75 11.18
C THR A 255 -3.07 10.45 11.81
N VAL A 256 -2.16 9.81 12.55
CA VAL A 256 -2.39 8.61 13.36
C VAL A 256 -2.33 9.03 14.82
N ASP A 257 -3.44 8.88 15.51
CA ASP A 257 -3.56 9.20 16.92
C ASP A 257 -3.15 8.01 17.78
N LEU A 258 -2.66 8.28 18.99
CA LEU A 258 -2.46 7.23 19.97
C LEU A 258 -3.83 6.73 20.40
N ALA A 259 -3.96 5.41 20.55
CA ALA A 259 -5.14 4.85 21.17
C ALA A 259 -5.04 5.12 22.69
N ILE A 260 -5.80 6.11 23.17
CA ILE A 260 -5.91 6.43 24.60
C ILE A 260 -7.05 5.64 25.21
#